data_AF-A0A9C9TAD0-F1
#
_entry.id   AF-A0A9C9TAD0-F1
#
_cell.length_a   1.000
_cell.length_b   1.000
_cell.length_c   1.000
_cell.angle_alpha   90.00
_cell.angle_beta   90.00
_cell.angle_gamma   90.00
#
_symmetry.space_group_name_H-M   'P 1'
#
loop_
_entity.id
_entity.type
_entity.pdbx_description
1 polymer ?
#
loop_
_entity_poly.entity_id
_entity_poly.type
_entity_poly.pdbx_seq_one_letter_code
_entity_poly.pdbx_strand_id
1 'polypeptide(L)'
;MVLQARRWLLPADLLYGRFTLRQHNSPKQWTLPTTLDLARGDYASFYVYDAERHYQYSSERPVPAIVAEVGSRVMGYWGDPTAGYVTITIKSAGGVVKYTTPWGVWVDSWDGEFSDWPWVTIVPSDTIEVTDSAMTETMTVQNFSARLDGGTGHLAGAAYDDHLLATLWDFRRESGGWWTYCTETDVVSEAYDLTFSGAQVGGQDDGAAWNTGPDGHYTYRYFHAFAVNAEKGDDYVNGYSETPNTAVTITLGRGGNPLVVYTTTSQSSGYYYAYLSDVTPVTITQSDTVTVQTGDGDAVSVPIPELTANTDGADNRVYGRSPASEPVNAQVRRHYRYGWYGYSRNTAADASGDYSVNFDGLYWWRDCSAVDAGHACSQPSVDYYNAAGHHIWLEGPLPQPVGPDGYEDDDVYTSASAYVGLQSHTFHVVTDTDWVSFTVPAGDAGSAVYRIETLNLGWGMDTVLYLYALDGTTLIDSDDDGGEGSASLIVWTPVATGTYYVMVEPYSSGSTAYCDAVYDLEIFIVRAHIYLPLVIRNG
;
A
#
# COMPACT_ATOMS: atom_id res chain seq x y z
N MET A 1 -34.25 28.12 10.10
CA MET A 1 -33.04 27.50 9.53
C MET A 1 -31.85 27.95 10.34
N VAL A 2 -30.87 27.07 10.55
CA VAL A 2 -29.60 27.38 11.22
C VAL A 2 -28.48 27.09 10.22
N LEU A 3 -27.51 28.00 10.14
CA LEU A 3 -26.27 27.77 9.39
C LEU A 3 -25.15 27.56 10.41
N GLN A 4 -24.44 26.45 10.25
CA GLN A 4 -23.25 26.12 11.00
C GLN A 4 -22.10 26.08 10.01
N ALA A 5 -20.99 26.74 10.33
CA ALA A 5 -19.80 26.69 9.49
C ALA A 5 -18.61 26.13 10.27
N ARG A 6 -17.74 25.42 9.55
CA ARG A 6 -16.43 24.98 10.04
C ARG A 6 -15.37 25.49 9.07
N ARG A 7 -14.24 25.93 9.61
CA ARG A 7 -13.07 26.30 8.82
C ARG A 7 -12.30 25.05 8.42
N TRP A 8 -11.95 24.92 7.14
CA TRP A 8 -11.40 23.67 6.55
C TRP A 8 -10.08 23.20 7.16
N LEU A 9 -9.34 24.11 7.78
CA LEU A 9 -7.97 23.89 8.25
C LEU A 9 -7.77 24.01 9.77
N LEU A 10 -8.85 24.25 10.53
CA LEU A 10 -8.81 24.32 11.99
C LEU A 10 -9.78 23.29 12.60
N PRO A 11 -9.29 22.27 13.33
CA PRO A 11 -10.14 21.25 13.93
C PRO A 11 -11.18 21.76 14.95
N ALA A 12 -11.13 23.04 15.36
CA ALA A 12 -11.83 23.52 16.54
C ALA A 12 -12.74 24.77 16.36
N ASP A 13 -12.74 25.44 15.21
CA ASP A 13 -13.51 26.68 15.04
C ASP A 13 -14.88 26.42 14.40
N LEU A 14 -15.82 26.04 15.26
CA LEU A 14 -17.25 25.98 14.94
C LEU A 14 -17.87 27.37 15.05
N LEU A 15 -18.23 27.94 13.92
CA LEU A 15 -18.92 29.22 13.83
C LEU A 15 -20.45 29.00 13.77
N TYR A 16 -21.18 29.62 14.69
CA TYR A 16 -22.65 29.54 14.77
C TYR A 16 -23.31 30.88 14.49
N GLY A 17 -24.35 30.88 13.65
CA GLY A 17 -25.21 32.05 13.44
C GLY A 17 -26.70 31.72 13.31
N ARG A 18 -27.57 32.64 13.72
CA ARG A 18 -29.03 32.59 13.49
C ARG A 18 -29.45 33.67 12.49
N PHE A 19 -30.36 33.34 11.57
CA PHE A 19 -30.61 34.16 10.39
C PHE A 19 -32.10 34.32 10.05
N THR A 20 -32.42 35.40 9.35
CA THR A 20 -33.76 35.74 8.85
C THR A 20 -33.80 35.54 7.33
N LEU A 21 -34.71 34.70 6.86
CA LEU A 21 -34.87 34.37 5.44
C LEU A 21 -35.33 35.61 4.63
N ARG A 22 -34.71 35.85 3.46
CA ARG A 22 -35.33 36.65 2.39
C ARG A 22 -35.74 35.73 1.25
N GLN A 23 -37.05 35.59 1.06
CA GLN A 23 -37.61 34.85 -0.07
C GLN A 23 -37.56 35.73 -1.32
N HIS A 24 -36.94 35.25 -2.40
CA HIS A 24 -37.03 35.90 -3.70
C HIS A 24 -38.35 35.54 -4.40
N ASN A 25 -38.78 36.33 -5.38
CA ASN A 25 -40.09 36.23 -6.07
C ASN A 25 -40.33 34.93 -6.88
N SER A 26 -39.50 33.90 -6.70
CA SER A 26 -39.63 32.57 -7.31
C SER A 26 -39.60 31.49 -6.21
N PRO A 27 -40.54 30.53 -6.18
CA PRO A 27 -40.82 29.69 -5.00
C PRO A 27 -39.75 28.64 -4.63
N LYS A 28 -38.53 28.70 -5.17
CA LYS A 28 -37.44 27.72 -4.93
C LYS A 28 -36.04 28.31 -4.78
N GLN A 29 -35.89 29.64 -4.76
CA GLN A 29 -34.59 30.29 -4.55
C GLN A 29 -34.65 31.20 -3.33
N TRP A 30 -33.67 31.06 -2.44
CA TRP A 30 -33.54 31.83 -1.21
C TRP A 30 -32.07 32.17 -1.00
N THR A 31 -31.80 33.31 -0.37
CA THR A 31 -30.46 33.74 0.02
C THR A 31 -30.43 33.94 1.52
N LEU A 32 -29.41 33.42 2.18
CA LEU A 32 -29.20 33.58 3.61
C LEU A 32 -27.98 34.49 3.84
N PRO A 33 -28.16 35.81 4.04
CA PRO A 33 -27.04 36.68 4.35
C PRO A 33 -26.45 36.26 5.70
N THR A 34 -25.12 36.17 5.78
CA THR A 34 -24.40 35.80 7.00
C THR A 34 -23.39 36.87 7.39
N THR A 35 -23.16 37.04 8.70
CA THR A 35 -22.05 37.83 9.24
C THR A 35 -20.81 36.97 9.52
N LEU A 36 -20.91 35.65 9.26
CA LEU A 36 -19.77 34.76 9.32
C LEU A 36 -18.81 35.11 8.19
N ASP A 37 -17.54 35.21 8.54
CA ASP A 37 -16.44 35.44 7.60
C ASP A 37 -16.09 34.12 6.92
N LEU A 38 -16.90 33.74 5.93
CA LEU A 38 -16.69 32.52 5.16
C LEU A 38 -15.57 32.74 4.14
N ALA A 39 -14.47 32.03 4.33
CA ALA A 39 -13.35 31.97 3.39
C ALA A 39 -13.50 30.79 2.43
N ARG A 40 -12.77 30.81 1.31
CA ARG A 40 -12.72 29.66 0.40
C ARG A 40 -12.20 28.42 1.12
N GLY A 41 -12.84 27.28 0.89
CA GLY A 41 -12.58 26.03 1.60
C GLY A 41 -13.49 25.83 2.81
N ASP A 42 -13.98 26.89 3.45
CA ASP A 42 -14.89 26.75 4.60
C ASP A 42 -16.15 25.96 4.21
N TYR A 43 -16.62 25.14 5.14
CA TYR A 43 -17.81 24.33 4.95
C TYR A 43 -18.96 24.90 5.72
N ALA A 44 -20.14 24.88 5.11
CA ALA A 44 -21.38 25.31 5.74
C ALA A 44 -22.43 24.19 5.71
N SER A 45 -22.95 23.82 6.88
CA SER A 45 -24.09 22.91 7.03
C SER A 45 -25.37 23.71 7.23
N PHE A 46 -26.44 23.30 6.54
CA PHE A 46 -27.75 23.95 6.66
C PHE A 46 -28.74 23.03 7.35
N TYR A 47 -29.36 23.53 8.43
CA TYR A 47 -30.42 22.83 9.16
C TYR A 47 -31.76 23.54 8.96
N VAL A 48 -32.78 22.81 8.51
CA VAL A 48 -34.17 23.27 8.40
C VAL A 48 -34.98 22.59 9.48
N TYR A 49 -35.61 23.36 10.36
CA TYR A 49 -36.46 22.83 11.42
C TYR A 49 -37.93 22.99 11.05
N ASP A 50 -38.76 21.98 11.30
CA ASP A 50 -40.21 22.09 11.25
C ASP A 50 -40.77 22.79 12.51
N ALA A 51 -42.10 22.96 12.56
CA ALA A 51 -42.78 23.61 13.68
C ALA A 51 -42.68 22.81 15.00
N GLU A 52 -42.37 21.51 14.91
CA GLU A 52 -42.25 20.56 16.03
C GLU A 52 -40.78 20.38 16.47
N ARG A 53 -39.83 21.06 15.81
CA ARG A 53 -38.37 21.01 16.00
C ARG A 53 -37.66 19.76 15.47
N HIS A 54 -38.28 18.96 14.61
CA HIS A 54 -37.51 18.00 13.82
C HIS A 54 -36.68 18.77 12.78
N TYR A 55 -35.47 18.30 12.51
CA TYR A 55 -34.60 18.94 11.52
C TYR A 55 -34.32 18.04 10.33
N GLN A 56 -34.24 18.67 9.17
CA GLN A 56 -33.58 18.15 7.98
C GLN A 56 -32.27 18.92 7.82
N TYR A 57 -31.22 18.26 7.33
CA TYR A 57 -29.94 18.93 7.08
C TYR A 57 -29.39 18.58 5.70
N SER A 58 -28.64 19.51 5.11
CA SER A 58 -27.80 19.20 3.96
C SER A 58 -26.45 18.67 4.43
N SER A 59 -25.80 17.83 3.64
CA SER A 59 -24.36 17.64 3.80
C SER A 59 -23.63 18.98 3.74
N GLU A 60 -22.42 19.01 4.28
CA GLU A 60 -21.58 20.20 4.31
C GLU A 60 -21.34 20.72 2.89
N ARG A 61 -21.45 22.05 2.72
CA ARG A 61 -21.26 22.71 1.43
C ARG A 61 -20.02 23.60 1.48
N PRO A 62 -19.01 23.35 0.65
CA PRO A 62 -17.80 24.15 0.65
C PRO A 62 -18.04 25.50 -0.03
N VAL A 63 -17.37 26.54 0.45
CA VAL A 63 -17.07 27.71 -0.38
C VAL A 63 -16.04 27.27 -1.42
N PRO A 64 -16.30 27.41 -2.73
CA PRO A 64 -15.43 26.88 -3.77
C PRO A 64 -13.97 27.29 -3.59
N ALA A 65 -13.08 26.31 -3.63
CA ALA A 65 -11.64 26.48 -3.50
C ALA A 65 -10.92 25.64 -4.55
N ILE A 66 -10.02 26.26 -5.29
CA ILE A 66 -9.03 25.59 -6.12
C ILE A 66 -7.74 25.48 -5.29
N VAL A 67 -7.10 24.33 -5.39
CA VAL A 67 -5.82 24.03 -4.77
C VAL A 67 -4.86 23.56 -5.86
N ALA A 68 -3.76 24.28 -6.02
CA ALA A 68 -2.71 23.93 -6.98
C ALA A 68 -1.54 23.27 -6.27
N GLU A 69 -1.35 21.97 -6.46
CA GLU A 69 -0.09 21.31 -6.15
C GLU A 69 0.91 21.65 -7.23
N VAL A 70 1.90 22.45 -6.87
CA VAL A 70 2.90 22.86 -7.85
C VAL A 70 3.64 21.62 -8.36
N GLY A 71 3.72 21.47 -9.67
CA GLY A 71 4.37 20.35 -10.35
C GLY A 71 3.41 19.31 -10.94
N SER A 72 2.29 18.98 -10.29
CA SER A 72 1.65 17.66 -10.52
C SER A 72 0.12 17.61 -10.55
N ARG A 73 -0.60 18.38 -9.72
CA ARG A 73 -2.03 18.13 -9.45
C ARG A 73 -2.83 19.43 -9.25
N VAL A 74 -4.06 19.43 -9.75
CA VAL A 74 -5.09 20.39 -9.33
C VAL A 74 -6.13 19.64 -8.52
N MET A 75 -6.49 20.15 -7.36
CA MET A 75 -7.57 19.62 -6.54
C MET A 75 -8.41 20.75 -5.98
N GLY A 76 -9.45 20.44 -5.24
CA GLY A 76 -10.23 21.46 -4.57
C GLY A 76 -11.61 21.00 -4.16
N TYR A 77 -12.45 21.97 -3.85
CA TYR A 77 -13.82 21.76 -3.43
C TYR A 77 -14.75 22.65 -4.24
N TRP A 78 -15.87 22.08 -4.68
CA TRP A 78 -16.87 22.77 -5.49
C TRP A 78 -18.20 22.84 -4.76
N GLY A 79 -18.79 24.05 -4.74
CA GLY A 79 -19.96 24.33 -3.90
C GLY A 79 -21.28 23.79 -4.44
N ASP A 80 -21.39 23.49 -5.74
CA ASP A 80 -22.60 22.93 -6.34
C ASP A 80 -22.56 21.38 -6.32
N PRO A 81 -23.35 20.72 -5.47
CA PRO A 81 -23.39 19.26 -5.39
C PRO A 81 -24.07 18.58 -6.58
N THR A 82 -24.70 19.36 -7.46
CA THR A 82 -25.34 18.90 -8.68
C THR A 82 -24.53 19.18 -9.92
N ALA A 83 -23.35 19.80 -9.79
CA ALA A 83 -22.45 20.10 -10.91
C ALA A 83 -22.13 18.83 -11.71
N GLY A 84 -21.93 17.70 -11.02
CA GLY A 84 -21.54 16.42 -11.60
C GLY A 84 -20.09 16.43 -12.08
N TYR A 85 -19.74 17.34 -12.99
CA TYR A 85 -18.40 17.51 -13.52
C TYR A 85 -18.02 19.00 -13.64
N VAL A 86 -16.75 19.30 -13.38
CA VAL A 86 -16.12 20.59 -13.68
C VAL A 86 -15.10 20.44 -14.81
N THR A 87 -14.87 21.48 -15.58
CA THR A 87 -13.77 21.56 -16.55
C THR A 87 -12.62 22.34 -15.91
N ILE A 88 -11.42 21.78 -15.92
CA ILE A 88 -10.19 22.46 -15.48
C ILE A 88 -9.42 22.91 -16.72
N THR A 89 -9.00 24.17 -16.75
CA THR A 89 -8.11 24.73 -17.78
C THR A 89 -6.91 25.40 -17.13
N ILE A 90 -5.71 24.96 -17.50
CA ILE A 90 -4.44 25.50 -17.02
C ILE A 90 -3.83 26.35 -18.14
N LYS A 91 -3.50 27.59 -17.83
CA LYS A 91 -2.89 28.56 -18.74
C LYS A 91 -1.53 28.99 -18.18
N SER A 92 -0.54 29.16 -19.04
CA SER A 92 0.72 29.84 -18.69
C SER A 92 0.47 31.31 -18.30
N ALA A 93 1.46 31.96 -17.71
CA ALA A 93 1.41 33.41 -17.39
C ALA A 93 1.08 34.31 -18.59
N GLY A 94 1.42 33.87 -19.81
CA GLY A 94 1.07 34.57 -21.05
C GLY A 94 -0.35 34.28 -21.58
N GLY A 95 -1.15 33.49 -20.86
CA GLY A 95 -2.51 33.09 -21.23
C GLY A 95 -2.62 31.90 -22.19
N VAL A 96 -1.50 31.29 -22.59
CA VAL A 96 -1.51 30.11 -23.47
C VAL A 96 -2.01 28.89 -22.69
N VAL A 97 -3.06 28.23 -23.18
CA VAL A 97 -3.60 26.99 -22.62
C VAL A 97 -2.56 25.89 -22.71
N LYS A 98 -2.18 25.34 -21.56
CA LYS A 98 -1.28 24.18 -21.40
C LYS A 98 -2.08 22.89 -21.37
N TYR A 99 -3.25 22.93 -20.73
CA TYR A 99 -4.05 21.75 -20.46
C TYR A 99 -5.51 22.13 -20.26
N THR A 100 -6.41 21.29 -20.77
CA THR A 100 -7.84 21.31 -20.47
C THR A 100 -8.30 19.88 -20.29
N THR A 101 -9.06 19.61 -19.24
CA THR A 101 -9.61 18.28 -18.95
C THR A 101 -10.46 17.78 -20.11
N PRO A 102 -10.18 16.61 -20.72
CA PRO A 102 -10.91 16.15 -21.91
C PRO A 102 -12.38 15.77 -21.66
N TRP A 103 -12.69 15.24 -20.47
CA TRP A 103 -14.01 14.67 -20.15
C TRP A 103 -14.68 15.33 -18.94
N GLY A 104 -14.12 16.45 -18.47
CA GLY A 104 -14.42 17.01 -17.16
C GLY A 104 -13.88 16.15 -16.01
N VAL A 105 -13.94 16.71 -14.81
CA VAL A 105 -13.49 16.09 -13.55
C VAL A 105 -14.70 15.96 -12.67
N TRP A 106 -14.95 14.74 -12.19
CA TRP A 106 -16.08 14.45 -11.34
C TRP A 106 -15.96 15.21 -10.00
N VAL A 107 -17.08 15.76 -9.55
CA VAL A 107 -17.21 16.43 -8.24
C VAL A 107 -17.98 15.52 -7.30
N ASP A 108 -17.40 15.22 -6.14
CA ASP A 108 -18.09 14.43 -5.12
C ASP A 108 -19.32 15.16 -4.60
N SER A 109 -20.48 14.53 -4.68
CA SER A 109 -21.76 15.14 -4.27
C SER A 109 -21.89 15.33 -2.75
N TRP A 110 -21.08 14.63 -1.95
CA TRP A 110 -21.13 14.63 -0.51
C TRP A 110 -20.42 15.86 0.07
N ASP A 111 -19.15 16.05 -0.28
CA ASP A 111 -18.25 17.11 0.23
C ASP A 111 -17.75 18.09 -0.83
N GLY A 112 -18.01 17.84 -2.11
CA GLY A 112 -17.61 18.71 -3.22
C GLY A 112 -16.19 18.49 -3.72
N GLU A 113 -15.47 17.46 -3.27
CA GLU A 113 -14.08 17.24 -3.67
C GLU A 113 -13.94 16.96 -5.18
N PHE A 114 -12.90 17.53 -5.79
CA PHE A 114 -12.47 17.18 -7.15
C PHE A 114 -10.94 17.13 -7.20
N SER A 115 -10.39 16.29 -8.09
CA SER A 115 -8.95 16.23 -8.33
C SER A 115 -8.61 15.76 -9.74
N ASP A 116 -7.52 16.27 -10.29
CA ASP A 116 -6.99 15.88 -11.59
C ASP A 116 -5.45 15.95 -11.60
N TRP A 117 -4.83 14.98 -12.29
CA TRP A 117 -3.38 14.89 -12.50
C TRP A 117 -3.05 15.25 -13.95
N PRO A 118 -2.92 16.55 -14.28
CA PRO A 118 -2.60 16.97 -15.62
C PRO A 118 -1.23 16.45 -16.06
N TRP A 119 -1.10 16.01 -17.32
CA TRP A 119 0.19 15.64 -17.91
C TRP A 119 1.07 16.85 -18.30
N VAL A 120 0.89 17.98 -17.61
CA VAL A 120 1.71 19.19 -17.75
C VAL A 120 2.19 19.64 -16.39
N THR A 121 3.42 20.14 -16.31
CA THR A 121 3.96 20.68 -15.06
C THR A 121 3.27 21.98 -14.70
N ILE A 122 2.63 22.04 -13.53
CA ILE A 122 2.09 23.27 -12.96
C ILE A 122 3.25 24.07 -12.35
N VAL A 123 3.38 25.34 -12.71
CA VAL A 123 4.45 26.21 -12.21
C VAL A 123 3.87 27.50 -11.61
N PRO A 124 4.61 28.18 -10.73
CA PRO A 124 4.24 29.52 -10.28
C PRO A 124 3.92 30.42 -11.48
N SER A 125 2.93 31.30 -11.34
CA SER A 125 2.34 32.17 -12.38
C SER A 125 1.43 31.52 -13.42
N ASP A 126 1.26 30.19 -13.41
CA ASP A 126 0.15 29.59 -14.15
C ASP A 126 -1.20 30.10 -13.60
N THR A 127 -2.20 30.19 -14.48
CA THR A 127 -3.59 30.45 -14.11
C THR A 127 -4.39 29.16 -14.27
N ILE A 128 -5.14 28.79 -13.24
CA ILE A 128 -6.04 27.64 -13.26
C ILE A 128 -7.47 28.16 -13.22
N GLU A 129 -8.27 27.77 -14.20
CA GLU A 129 -9.69 28.08 -14.31
C GLU A 129 -10.49 26.80 -14.13
N VAL A 130 -11.47 26.79 -13.22
CA VAL A 130 -12.37 25.66 -12.98
C VAL A 130 -13.80 26.13 -13.19
N THR A 131 -14.59 25.37 -13.95
CA THR A 131 -15.97 25.76 -14.27
C THR A 131 -16.92 24.59 -14.46
N ASP A 132 -18.16 24.72 -13.99
CA ASP A 132 -19.28 23.81 -14.25
C ASP A 132 -20.25 24.38 -15.32
N SER A 133 -19.81 25.39 -16.09
CA SER A 133 -20.59 26.22 -17.03
C SER A 133 -21.57 27.23 -16.41
N ALA A 134 -21.97 27.07 -15.14
CA ALA A 134 -22.81 28.02 -14.43
C ALA A 134 -21.96 29.03 -13.63
N MET A 135 -20.83 28.57 -13.10
CA MET A 135 -19.86 29.33 -12.33
C MET A 135 -18.46 29.02 -12.84
N THR A 136 -17.59 30.01 -12.78
CA THR A 136 -16.17 29.87 -13.08
C THR A 136 -15.37 30.48 -11.95
N GLU A 137 -14.43 29.71 -11.42
CA GLU A 137 -13.44 30.17 -10.45
C GLU A 137 -12.07 30.18 -11.11
N THR A 138 -11.20 31.06 -10.62
CA THR A 138 -9.86 31.22 -11.19
C THR A 138 -8.86 31.49 -10.09
N MET A 139 -7.73 30.80 -10.15
CA MET A 139 -6.58 31.09 -9.29
C MET A 139 -5.32 31.38 -10.10
N THR A 140 -4.42 32.16 -9.51
CA THR A 140 -3.01 32.22 -9.96
C THR A 140 -2.16 31.39 -9.01
N VAL A 141 -1.39 30.44 -9.56
CA VAL A 141 -0.47 29.60 -8.79
C VAL A 141 0.64 30.46 -8.22
N GLN A 142 0.78 30.49 -6.90
CA GLN A 142 1.77 31.31 -6.22
C GLN A 142 3.15 30.64 -6.24
N ASN A 143 4.20 31.43 -5.98
CA ASN A 143 5.50 30.86 -5.69
C ASN A 143 5.42 30.16 -4.33
N PHE A 144 5.72 28.86 -4.29
CA PHE A 144 5.72 28.10 -3.05
C PHE A 144 6.80 27.01 -3.04
N SER A 145 7.71 27.10 -2.09
CA SER A 145 8.70 26.07 -1.74
C SER A 145 8.56 25.67 -0.28
N ALA A 146 8.93 24.43 0.02
CA ALA A 146 8.88 23.85 1.35
C ALA A 146 10.05 22.87 1.49
N ARG A 147 10.98 23.17 2.38
CA ARG A 147 12.19 22.38 2.65
C ARG A 147 12.21 22.03 4.13
N LEU A 148 12.06 20.75 4.44
CA LEU A 148 12.05 20.22 5.80
C LEU A 148 13.46 19.73 6.15
N ASP A 149 14.18 20.51 6.95
CA ASP A 149 15.53 20.16 7.39
C ASP A 149 15.44 19.25 8.62
N GLY A 150 15.77 17.97 8.42
CA GLY A 150 15.75 16.97 9.49
C GLY A 150 16.85 17.14 10.54
N GLY A 151 17.92 17.89 10.25
CA GLY A 151 18.98 18.18 11.20
C GLY A 151 18.63 19.31 12.17
N THR A 152 17.84 20.29 11.70
CA THR A 152 17.43 21.44 12.52
C THR A 152 15.99 21.34 13.03
N GLY A 153 15.14 20.58 12.35
CA GLY A 153 13.70 20.46 12.62
C GLY A 153 12.86 21.63 12.12
N HIS A 154 13.41 22.40 11.18
CA HIS A 154 12.76 23.57 10.59
C HIS A 154 12.16 23.23 9.23
N LEU A 155 10.94 23.71 8.99
CA LEU A 155 10.31 23.80 7.68
C LEU A 155 10.43 25.24 7.19
N ALA A 156 11.25 25.44 6.16
CA ALA A 156 11.53 26.76 5.62
C ALA A 156 11.30 26.83 4.11
N GLY A 157 10.99 28.02 3.62
CA GLY A 157 10.77 28.24 2.19
C GLY A 157 10.31 29.64 1.84
N ALA A 158 9.87 29.77 0.60
CA ALA A 158 9.23 30.97 0.08
C ALA A 158 7.76 30.69 -0.18
N ALA A 159 6.89 31.64 0.14
CA ALA A 159 5.44 31.54 -0.01
C ALA A 159 4.86 32.95 -0.25
N TYR A 160 3.61 33.05 -0.68
CA TYR A 160 2.94 34.36 -0.80
C TYR A 160 2.64 34.94 0.59
N ASP A 161 2.64 36.29 0.69
CA ASP A 161 2.35 37.06 1.90
C ASP A 161 0.88 36.92 2.33
N ASP A 162 0.57 35.81 2.99
CA ASP A 162 -0.72 35.51 3.60
C ASP A 162 -0.56 34.32 4.56
N HIS A 163 -1.65 33.68 4.92
CA HIS A 163 -1.66 32.53 5.81
C HIS A 163 -1.00 31.28 5.20
N LEU A 164 -0.29 30.54 6.05
CA LEU A 164 0.32 29.26 5.74
C LEU A 164 0.04 28.27 6.87
N LEU A 165 -0.50 27.11 6.50
CA LEU A 165 -0.64 25.94 7.37
C LEU A 165 0.34 24.86 6.91
N ALA A 166 0.98 24.18 7.85
CA ALA A 166 1.74 22.96 7.59
C ALA A 166 1.33 21.85 8.55
N THR A 167 1.25 20.64 8.00
CA THR A 167 1.06 19.38 8.72
C THR A 167 2.29 18.52 8.52
N LEU A 168 2.81 17.97 9.61
CA LEU A 168 3.93 17.03 9.64
C LEU A 168 3.43 15.66 10.10
N TRP A 169 3.84 14.62 9.40
CA TRP A 169 3.76 13.23 9.84
C TRP A 169 5.16 12.79 10.29
N ASP A 170 5.34 12.80 11.61
CA ASP A 170 6.58 12.49 12.31
C ASP A 170 6.63 10.98 12.61
N PHE A 171 7.56 10.28 11.98
CA PHE A 171 7.80 8.86 12.13
C PHE A 171 8.60 8.57 13.40
N ARG A 172 8.03 7.74 14.29
CA ARG A 172 8.66 7.32 15.54
C ARG A 172 9.20 5.91 15.45
N ARG A 173 10.51 5.81 15.22
CA ARG A 173 11.27 4.55 15.12
C ARG A 173 11.08 3.58 16.29
N GLU A 174 10.75 4.07 17.50
CA GLU A 174 10.49 3.22 18.67
C GLU A 174 9.20 2.41 18.52
N SER A 175 8.27 2.90 17.73
CA SER A 175 6.92 2.35 17.56
C SER A 175 6.59 1.94 16.13
N GLY A 176 7.41 2.34 15.15
CA GLY A 176 7.14 2.20 13.72
C GLY A 176 5.87 2.92 13.25
N GLY A 177 5.40 3.92 14.01
CA GLY A 177 4.17 4.66 13.74
C GLY A 177 4.42 6.14 13.44
N TRP A 178 3.37 6.84 13.00
CA TRP A 178 3.41 8.25 12.65
C TRP A 178 2.55 9.08 13.61
N TRP A 179 3.06 10.24 14.00
CA TRP A 179 2.36 11.24 14.80
C TRP A 179 2.14 12.49 13.97
N THR A 180 0.94 13.05 14.06
CA THR A 180 0.57 14.24 13.28
C THR A 180 0.74 15.50 14.12
N TYR A 181 1.46 16.47 13.56
CA TYR A 181 1.62 17.80 14.11
C TYR A 181 1.12 18.83 13.11
N CYS A 182 0.47 19.88 13.60
CA CYS A 182 0.03 20.99 12.77
C CYS A 182 0.62 22.29 13.32
N THR A 183 1.04 23.17 12.42
CA THR A 183 1.46 24.53 12.75
C THR A 183 0.98 25.49 11.67
N GLU A 184 0.67 26.71 12.06
CA GLU A 184 0.25 27.77 11.15
C GLU A 184 0.99 29.07 11.44
N THR A 185 1.14 29.92 10.43
CA THR A 185 1.72 31.25 10.55
C THR A 185 1.18 32.14 9.44
N ASP A 186 1.30 33.46 9.62
CA ASP A 186 1.24 34.39 8.51
C ASP A 186 2.64 34.58 7.93
N VAL A 187 2.74 34.53 6.61
CA VAL A 187 3.97 34.78 5.85
C VAL A 187 4.08 36.28 5.59
N VAL A 188 5.27 36.83 5.81
CA VAL A 188 5.55 38.25 5.57
C VAL A 188 6.88 38.37 4.84
N SER A 189 6.92 39.16 3.76
CA SER A 189 8.12 39.34 2.93
C SER A 189 8.58 38.07 2.21
N GLU A 190 7.62 37.26 1.75
CA GLU A 190 7.75 36.10 0.86
C GLU A 190 8.64 34.96 1.39
N ALA A 191 8.91 34.90 2.69
CA ALA A 191 9.72 33.87 3.32
C ALA A 191 9.12 33.43 4.66
N TYR A 192 9.30 32.15 4.99
CA TYR A 192 8.85 31.59 6.25
C TYR A 192 9.84 30.56 6.79
N ASP A 193 9.78 30.38 8.10
CA ASP A 193 10.58 29.42 8.84
C ASP A 193 9.77 28.98 10.08
N LEU A 194 9.46 27.70 10.15
CA LEU A 194 8.50 27.11 11.09
C LEU A 194 9.10 25.91 11.79
N THR A 195 8.65 25.66 13.02
CA THR A 195 8.99 24.45 13.79
C THR A 195 7.74 23.75 14.28
N PHE A 196 7.80 22.43 14.40
CA PHE A 196 6.70 21.62 14.95
C PHE A 196 6.96 21.29 16.42
N SER A 197 6.25 21.97 17.33
CA SER A 197 6.48 21.82 18.77
C SER A 197 6.27 20.38 19.25
N GLY A 198 7.34 19.76 19.76
CA GLY A 198 7.34 18.39 20.27
C GLY A 198 7.54 17.29 19.22
N ALA A 199 7.69 17.66 17.94
CA ALA A 199 8.06 16.73 16.89
C ALA A 199 9.55 16.35 16.96
N GLN A 200 9.89 15.17 16.46
CA GLN A 200 11.25 14.66 16.32
C GLN A 200 11.61 14.58 14.84
N VAL A 201 11.74 15.76 14.21
CA VAL A 201 11.99 15.84 12.77
C VAL A 201 13.28 15.11 12.40
N GLY A 202 13.20 14.20 11.43
CA GLY A 202 14.32 13.44 10.88
C GLY A 202 13.94 12.73 9.58
N GLY A 203 14.82 11.88 9.06
CA GLY A 203 14.51 11.04 7.90
C GLY A 203 13.26 10.17 8.13
N GLN A 204 12.58 9.82 7.04
CA GLN A 204 11.21 9.24 6.98
C GLN A 204 10.08 10.23 7.27
N ASP A 205 10.35 11.40 7.85
CA ASP A 205 9.30 12.37 8.08
C ASP A 205 8.91 13.08 6.81
N ASP A 206 7.62 13.33 6.70
CA ASP A 206 7.04 14.02 5.57
C ASP A 206 5.85 14.87 6.01
N GLY A 207 5.32 15.64 5.07
CA GLY A 207 4.29 16.58 5.40
C GLY A 207 3.74 17.30 4.19
N ALA A 208 2.78 18.15 4.50
CA ALA A 208 2.09 18.95 3.52
C ALA A 208 1.93 20.38 4.05
N ALA A 209 2.10 21.35 3.17
CA ALA A 209 1.84 22.74 3.46
C ALA A 209 0.89 23.37 2.44
N TRP A 210 0.09 24.32 2.91
CA TRP A 210 -0.89 25.08 2.16
C TRP A 210 -0.63 26.55 2.42
N ASN A 211 -0.46 27.33 1.36
CA ASN A 211 -0.33 28.78 1.44
C ASN A 211 -1.50 29.43 0.69
N THR A 212 -2.19 30.33 1.36
CA THR A 212 -3.31 31.10 0.80
C THR A 212 -2.77 32.16 -0.15
N GLY A 213 -3.35 32.22 -1.35
CA GLY A 213 -3.07 33.26 -2.34
C GLY A 213 -3.99 34.46 -2.19
N PRO A 214 -3.71 35.56 -2.92
CA PRO A 214 -4.51 36.79 -2.87
C PRO A 214 -5.97 36.64 -3.35
N ASP A 215 -6.26 35.55 -4.06
CA ASP A 215 -7.58 35.16 -4.55
C ASP A 215 -8.36 34.26 -3.57
N GLY A 216 -7.75 33.96 -2.41
CA GLY A 216 -8.25 33.05 -1.38
C GLY A 216 -8.11 31.58 -1.74
N HIS A 217 -7.52 31.24 -2.89
CA HIS A 217 -7.21 29.87 -3.28
C HIS A 217 -5.87 29.42 -2.69
N TYR A 218 -5.54 28.14 -2.80
CA TYR A 218 -4.38 27.59 -2.10
C TYR A 218 -3.33 27.08 -3.08
N THR A 219 -2.08 27.42 -2.81
CA THR A 219 -0.93 26.72 -3.41
C THR A 219 -0.45 25.69 -2.41
N TYR A 220 -0.21 24.47 -2.87
CA TYR A 220 0.06 23.29 -2.05
C TYR A 220 1.42 22.68 -2.37
N ARG A 221 2.08 22.16 -1.34
CA ARG A 221 3.33 21.40 -1.45
C ARG A 221 3.33 20.22 -0.49
N TYR A 222 3.68 19.05 -1.02
CA TYR A 222 4.20 17.96 -0.22
C TYR A 222 5.71 18.15 -0.02
N PHE A 223 6.22 17.78 1.15
CA PHE A 223 7.64 17.87 1.48
C PHE A 223 8.08 16.63 2.25
N HIS A 224 9.37 16.31 2.15
CA HIS A 224 10.01 15.24 2.89
C HIS A 224 11.26 15.78 3.58
N ALA A 225 11.60 15.23 4.73
CA ALA A 225 12.92 15.38 5.30
C ALA A 225 13.94 14.54 4.51
N PHE A 226 15.22 14.95 4.53
CA PHE A 226 16.26 14.20 3.83
C PHE A 226 16.40 12.79 4.42
N ALA A 227 16.19 11.77 3.59
CA ALA A 227 16.22 10.37 4.00
C ALA A 227 17.12 9.57 3.08
N VAL A 228 17.96 8.71 3.66
CA VAL A 228 18.81 7.75 2.95
C VAL A 228 18.48 6.36 3.45
N ASN A 229 18.10 5.48 2.54
CA ASN A 229 17.66 4.12 2.82
C ASN A 229 18.52 3.11 2.04
N ALA A 230 18.92 2.01 2.65
CA ALA A 230 19.77 1.01 2.00
C ALA A 230 19.43 -0.44 2.38
N GLU A 231 19.46 -1.33 1.38
CA GLU A 231 19.27 -2.76 1.56
C GLU A 231 20.59 -3.46 1.87
N LYS A 232 20.76 -3.94 3.11
CA LYS A 232 21.93 -4.76 3.44
C LYS A 232 21.76 -6.16 2.85
N GLY A 233 22.79 -6.64 2.15
CA GLY A 233 22.76 -7.94 1.48
C GLY A 233 22.38 -7.87 0.02
N ASP A 234 21.95 -6.70 -0.47
CA ASP A 234 21.67 -6.40 -1.87
C ASP A 234 22.43 -5.14 -2.31
N ASP A 235 22.01 -4.49 -3.40
CA ASP A 235 22.65 -3.31 -3.98
C ASP A 235 21.72 -2.08 -4.08
N TYR A 236 20.55 -2.15 -3.47
CA TYR A 236 19.50 -1.15 -3.59
C TYR A 236 19.63 -0.02 -2.56
N VAL A 237 19.55 1.23 -3.05
CA VAL A 237 19.51 2.45 -2.24
C VAL A 237 18.34 3.30 -2.71
N ASN A 238 17.57 3.84 -1.78
CA ASN A 238 16.52 4.82 -2.07
C ASN A 238 16.47 5.92 -1.01
N GLY A 239 15.57 6.87 -1.17
CA GLY A 239 15.36 7.92 -0.19
C GLY A 239 14.59 9.11 -0.74
N TYR A 240 14.59 10.19 0.03
CA TYR A 240 13.91 11.43 -0.31
C TYR A 240 14.87 12.60 -0.13
N SER A 241 14.82 13.55 -1.06
CA SER A 241 15.54 14.84 -1.00
C SER A 241 14.60 15.95 -0.55
N GLU A 242 15.12 16.92 0.22
CA GLU A 242 14.32 18.06 0.69
C GLU A 242 13.91 18.99 -0.47
N THR A 243 14.74 19.06 -1.52
CA THR A 243 14.44 19.77 -2.77
C THR A 243 14.12 18.76 -3.89
N PRO A 244 12.88 18.73 -4.42
CA PRO A 244 12.53 17.88 -5.54
C PRO A 244 13.26 18.24 -6.84
N ASN A 245 13.37 17.27 -7.76
CA ASN A 245 14.04 17.43 -9.06
C ASN A 245 15.51 17.88 -8.95
N THR A 246 16.18 17.57 -7.83
CA THR A 246 17.59 17.89 -7.60
C THR A 246 18.47 16.73 -8.04
N ALA A 247 19.71 17.03 -8.46
CA ALA A 247 20.68 15.98 -8.75
C ALA A 247 21.03 15.24 -7.44
N VAL A 248 21.23 13.92 -7.52
CA VAL A 248 21.59 13.07 -6.38
C VAL A 248 22.81 12.24 -6.75
N THR A 249 23.86 12.30 -5.95
CA THR A 249 25.06 11.47 -6.05
C THR A 249 25.07 10.50 -4.88
N ILE A 250 25.15 9.20 -5.17
CA ILE A 250 25.18 8.12 -4.18
C ILE A 250 26.54 7.45 -4.28
N THR A 251 27.28 7.42 -3.18
CA THR A 251 28.58 6.77 -3.08
C THR A 251 28.51 5.65 -2.05
N LEU A 252 28.77 4.41 -2.48
CA LEU A 252 29.02 3.30 -1.57
C LEU A 252 30.52 3.22 -1.31
N GLY A 253 30.93 3.28 -0.04
CA GLY A 253 32.33 3.20 0.38
C GLY A 253 32.60 2.07 1.36
N ARG A 254 33.82 1.52 1.30
CA ARG A 254 34.32 0.47 2.22
C ARG A 254 35.72 0.80 2.68
N GLY A 255 35.94 0.83 4.00
CA GLY A 255 37.25 1.17 4.58
C GLY A 255 37.77 2.54 4.13
N GLY A 256 36.88 3.50 3.89
CA GLY A 256 37.20 4.86 3.43
C GLY A 256 37.44 5.02 1.93
N ASN A 257 37.37 3.93 1.13
CA ASN A 257 37.51 4.00 -0.32
C ASN A 257 36.15 3.88 -1.01
N PRO A 258 35.86 4.69 -2.05
CA PRO A 258 34.64 4.51 -2.84
C PRO A 258 34.70 3.19 -3.63
N LEU A 259 33.65 2.39 -3.53
CA LEU A 259 33.43 1.19 -4.33
C LEU A 259 32.62 1.52 -5.59
N VAL A 260 31.54 2.30 -5.42
CA VAL A 260 30.63 2.72 -6.48
C VAL A 260 30.23 4.18 -6.28
N VAL A 261 30.12 4.91 -7.39
CA VAL A 261 29.48 6.23 -7.44
C VAL A 261 28.37 6.15 -8.49
N TYR A 262 27.14 6.43 -8.08
CA TYR A 262 25.95 6.46 -8.91
C TYR A 262 25.37 7.88 -8.90
N THR A 263 24.89 8.37 -10.04
CA THR A 263 24.26 9.70 -10.12
C THR A 263 22.88 9.58 -10.73
N THR A 264 21.90 10.22 -10.11
CA THR A 264 20.49 10.28 -10.55
C THR A 264 19.92 11.67 -10.30
N THR A 265 18.63 11.85 -10.53
CA THR A 265 17.87 13.05 -10.17
C THR A 265 16.64 12.61 -9.39
N SER A 266 16.32 13.32 -8.29
CA SER A 266 15.10 13.04 -7.55
C SER A 266 13.86 13.38 -8.36
N GLN A 267 12.75 12.73 -8.05
CA GLN A 267 11.47 12.95 -8.70
C GLN A 267 10.80 14.24 -8.16
N SER A 268 9.63 14.59 -8.69
CA SER A 268 8.83 15.72 -8.20
C SER A 268 8.34 15.56 -6.76
N SER A 269 8.29 14.32 -6.26
CA SER A 269 8.06 13.99 -4.84
C SER A 269 9.32 14.08 -3.98
N GLY A 270 10.50 14.35 -4.56
CA GLY A 270 11.78 14.26 -3.86
C GLY A 270 12.34 12.83 -3.77
N TYR A 271 11.58 11.80 -4.16
CA TYR A 271 12.02 10.40 -4.13
C TYR A 271 13.17 10.14 -5.11
N TYR A 272 14.17 9.35 -4.71
CA TYR A 272 15.23 8.85 -5.58
C TYR A 272 15.52 7.38 -5.27
N TYR A 273 16.10 6.67 -6.23
CA TYR A 273 16.56 5.30 -6.05
C TYR A 273 17.74 4.96 -6.98
N ALA A 274 18.46 3.90 -6.66
CA ALA A 274 19.55 3.34 -7.46
C ALA A 274 19.74 1.84 -7.16
N TYR A 275 20.00 1.06 -8.21
CA TYR A 275 20.61 -0.26 -8.12
C TYR A 275 22.10 -0.09 -8.41
N LEU A 276 22.94 -0.21 -7.39
CA LEU A 276 24.37 0.15 -7.53
C LEU A 276 25.13 -0.77 -8.50
N SER A 277 24.66 -2.00 -8.72
CA SER A 277 25.27 -2.93 -9.68
C SER A 277 25.08 -2.54 -11.14
N ASP A 278 24.20 -1.57 -11.45
CA ASP A 278 24.10 -0.97 -12.79
C ASP A 278 25.43 -0.30 -13.22
N VAL A 279 26.25 0.11 -12.24
CA VAL A 279 27.60 0.67 -12.49
C VAL A 279 28.65 -0.44 -12.45
N THR A 280 28.69 -1.20 -11.36
CA THR A 280 29.57 -2.38 -11.23
C THR A 280 29.00 -3.33 -10.18
N PRO A 281 29.02 -4.65 -10.40
CA PRO A 281 28.50 -5.63 -9.44
C PRO A 281 29.03 -5.39 -8.04
N VAL A 282 28.11 -5.14 -7.10
CA VAL A 282 28.44 -4.84 -5.71
C VAL A 282 27.33 -5.34 -4.79
N THR A 283 27.67 -5.57 -3.53
CA THR A 283 26.71 -5.87 -2.49
C THR A 283 27.03 -4.97 -1.30
N ILE A 284 26.00 -4.33 -0.76
CA ILE A 284 26.02 -3.52 0.44
C ILE A 284 26.14 -4.48 1.64
N THR A 285 27.20 -4.32 2.41
CA THR A 285 27.53 -5.20 3.54
C THR A 285 27.78 -4.40 4.80
N GLN A 286 27.84 -5.10 5.94
CA GLN A 286 28.23 -4.49 7.21
C GLN A 286 29.57 -3.76 7.09
N SER A 287 29.68 -2.59 7.73
CA SER A 287 30.85 -1.68 7.70
C SER A 287 31.03 -0.89 6.40
N ASP A 288 30.14 -1.03 5.43
CA ASP A 288 30.05 -0.06 4.34
C ASP A 288 29.44 1.26 4.83
N THR A 289 29.66 2.32 4.05
CA THR A 289 29.01 3.61 4.24
C THR A 289 28.32 3.99 2.93
N VAL A 290 27.04 4.31 3.00
CA VAL A 290 26.29 4.94 1.90
C VAL A 290 26.29 6.44 2.14
N THR A 291 26.97 7.18 1.28
CA THR A 291 26.98 8.64 1.28
C THR A 291 26.10 9.15 0.16
N VAL A 292 25.14 10.01 0.49
CA VAL A 292 24.27 10.68 -0.50
C VAL A 292 24.53 12.17 -0.44
N GLN A 293 24.75 12.79 -1.60
CA GLN A 293 24.83 14.23 -1.76
C GLN A 293 23.79 14.71 -2.77
N THR A 294 23.09 15.80 -2.46
CA THR A 294 22.10 16.41 -3.34
C THR A 294 22.62 17.69 -3.98
N GLY A 295 22.04 18.10 -5.11
CA GLY A 295 22.46 19.26 -5.88
C GLY A 295 22.21 20.61 -5.17
N ASP A 296 21.37 20.62 -4.15
CA ASP A 296 21.10 21.74 -3.26
C ASP A 296 22.05 21.81 -2.05
N GLY A 297 22.97 20.86 -1.93
CA GLY A 297 24.10 20.91 -0.99
C GLY A 297 23.96 20.06 0.26
N ASP A 298 22.87 19.30 0.42
CA ASP A 298 22.76 18.35 1.53
C ASP A 298 23.66 17.15 1.30
N ALA A 299 24.22 16.64 2.40
CA ALA A 299 25.07 15.47 2.37
C ALA A 299 24.94 14.68 3.67
N VAL A 300 24.64 13.39 3.54
CA VAL A 300 24.52 12.46 4.66
C VAL A 300 25.37 11.23 4.38
N SER A 301 26.00 10.67 5.42
CA SER A 301 26.71 9.40 5.36
C SER A 301 26.12 8.42 6.36
N VAL A 302 25.53 7.34 5.86
CA VAL A 302 24.88 6.30 6.64
C VAL A 302 25.79 5.08 6.73
N PRO A 303 26.32 4.74 7.92
CA PRO A 303 27.06 3.49 8.10
C PRO A 303 26.09 2.30 8.12
N ILE A 304 26.45 1.21 7.44
CA ILE A 304 25.68 -0.05 7.45
C ILE A 304 26.05 -0.85 8.70
N PRO A 305 25.14 -1.02 9.67
CA PRO A 305 25.44 -1.65 10.95
C PRO A 305 25.55 -3.18 10.84
N GLU A 306 25.92 -3.82 11.96
CA GLU A 306 25.57 -5.22 12.17
C GLU A 306 24.04 -5.32 12.20
N LEU A 307 23.48 -6.10 11.28
CA LEU A 307 22.05 -6.38 11.21
C LEU A 307 21.89 -7.82 10.73
N THR A 308 21.17 -8.65 11.47
CA THR A 308 20.89 -10.05 11.11
C THR A 308 19.44 -10.38 11.42
N ALA A 309 18.85 -11.33 10.69
CA ALA A 309 17.50 -11.82 10.91
C ALA A 309 17.47 -13.34 10.68
N ASN A 310 16.94 -14.07 11.67
CA ASN A 310 16.86 -15.53 11.68
C ASN A 310 15.50 -15.94 12.22
N THR A 311 15.05 -17.14 11.87
CA THR A 311 13.82 -17.74 12.39
C THR A 311 14.13 -18.84 13.40
N ASP A 312 13.30 -18.94 14.42
CA ASP A 312 13.16 -20.09 15.29
C ASP A 312 11.72 -20.59 15.18
N GLY A 313 11.53 -21.63 14.36
CA GLY A 313 10.21 -22.20 14.11
C GLY A 313 9.62 -22.94 15.31
N ALA A 314 10.45 -23.42 16.24
CA ALA A 314 9.95 -24.15 17.40
C ALA A 314 9.23 -23.22 18.39
N ASP A 315 9.75 -22.00 18.52
CA ASP A 315 9.20 -20.97 19.41
C ASP A 315 8.42 -19.87 18.65
N ASN A 316 8.24 -20.02 17.33
CA ASN A 316 7.59 -19.05 16.43
C ASN A 316 8.16 -17.63 16.55
N ARG A 317 9.49 -17.52 16.40
CA ARG A 317 10.24 -16.28 16.66
C ARG A 317 11.08 -15.84 15.47
N VAL A 318 11.23 -14.53 15.35
CA VAL A 318 12.31 -13.90 14.57
C VAL A 318 13.30 -13.28 15.55
N TYR A 319 14.59 -13.53 15.34
CA TYR A 319 15.65 -13.05 16.21
C TYR A 319 16.91 -12.73 15.42
N GLY A 320 17.78 -11.92 16.02
CA GLY A 320 19.03 -11.54 15.39
C GLY A 320 19.77 -10.50 16.19
N ARG A 321 20.58 -9.73 15.47
CA ARG A 321 21.41 -8.68 16.02
C ARG A 321 21.18 -7.37 15.29
N SER A 322 21.17 -6.27 16.02
CA SER A 322 21.12 -4.89 15.52
C SER A 322 22.02 -4.02 16.41
N PRO A 323 22.18 -2.72 16.13
CA PRO A 323 22.85 -1.81 17.05
C PRO A 323 22.31 -1.92 18.50
N ALA A 324 23.22 -1.91 19.47
CA ALA A 324 22.90 -2.17 20.88
C ALA A 324 21.97 -1.12 21.47
N SER A 325 20.95 -1.56 22.22
CA SER A 325 19.94 -0.69 22.85
C SER A 325 19.13 0.17 21.89
N GLU A 326 19.11 -0.18 20.60
CA GLU A 326 18.35 0.54 19.59
C GLU A 326 17.03 -0.17 19.24
N PRO A 327 15.98 0.59 18.86
CA PRO A 327 14.76 0.02 18.30
C PRO A 327 15.01 -0.75 17.01
N VAL A 328 14.24 -1.81 16.81
CA VAL A 328 14.29 -2.67 15.63
C VAL A 328 12.90 -3.21 15.33
N ASN A 329 12.53 -3.26 14.05
CA ASN A 329 11.28 -3.83 13.59
C ASN A 329 11.58 -5.19 12.96
N ALA A 330 11.17 -6.28 13.62
CA ALA A 330 11.34 -7.63 13.11
C ALA A 330 10.08 -8.05 12.35
N GLN A 331 10.25 -8.74 11.23
CA GLN A 331 9.15 -9.20 10.37
C GLN A 331 9.23 -10.69 10.10
N VAL A 332 8.05 -11.31 9.99
CA VAL A 332 7.85 -12.62 9.35
C VAL A 332 7.01 -12.40 8.10
N ARG A 333 7.57 -12.77 6.95
CA ARG A 333 6.90 -12.67 5.64
C ARG A 333 6.60 -14.05 5.11
N ARG A 334 5.34 -14.31 4.77
CA ARG A 334 4.89 -15.52 4.10
C ARG A 334 4.87 -15.29 2.60
N HIS A 335 5.81 -15.91 1.90
CA HIS A 335 5.91 -15.84 0.45
C HIS A 335 4.92 -16.76 -0.23
N TYR A 336 4.46 -16.29 -1.39
CA TYR A 336 3.85 -17.08 -2.43
C TYR A 336 4.43 -16.61 -3.77
N ARG A 337 3.96 -17.15 -4.90
CA ARG A 337 4.57 -16.84 -6.19
C ARG A 337 4.63 -15.34 -6.55
N TYR A 338 3.56 -14.59 -6.30
CA TYR A 338 3.43 -13.22 -6.81
C TYR A 338 3.74 -12.14 -5.76
N GLY A 339 4.24 -12.53 -4.58
CA GLY A 339 4.55 -11.58 -3.52
C GLY A 339 4.61 -12.25 -2.15
N TRP A 340 4.31 -11.47 -1.12
CA TRP A 340 4.31 -11.93 0.25
C TRP A 340 3.29 -11.16 1.09
N TYR A 341 2.85 -11.78 2.18
CA TYR A 341 2.15 -11.10 3.28
C TYR A 341 3.06 -11.09 4.50
N GLY A 342 3.00 -10.04 5.31
CA GLY A 342 3.91 -9.89 6.44
C GLY A 342 3.22 -9.43 7.71
N TYR A 343 3.75 -9.89 8.84
CA TYR A 343 3.54 -9.24 10.12
C TYR A 343 4.86 -8.67 10.60
N SER A 344 4.79 -7.49 11.20
CA SER A 344 5.92 -6.84 11.85
C SER A 344 5.66 -6.62 13.33
N ARG A 345 6.73 -6.59 14.12
CA ARG A 345 6.70 -6.23 15.53
C ARG A 345 7.93 -5.41 15.88
N ASN A 346 7.70 -4.26 16.51
CA ASN A 346 8.75 -3.44 17.08
C ASN A 346 9.25 -4.04 18.39
N THR A 347 10.55 -4.01 18.58
CA THR A 347 11.24 -4.33 19.83
C THR A 347 12.49 -3.46 19.94
N ALA A 348 13.31 -3.67 20.96
CA ALA A 348 14.65 -3.09 21.06
C ALA A 348 15.67 -4.21 21.25
N ALA A 349 16.84 -4.05 20.64
CA ALA A 349 17.98 -4.88 20.96
C ALA A 349 18.48 -4.60 22.37
N ASP A 350 19.04 -5.61 23.02
CA ASP A 350 19.65 -5.45 24.33
C ASP A 350 21.02 -4.74 24.27
N ALA A 351 21.72 -4.66 25.40
CA ALA A 351 23.03 -4.02 25.49
C ALA A 351 24.14 -4.76 24.72
N SER A 352 23.94 -6.04 24.36
CA SER A 352 24.83 -6.77 23.46
C SER A 352 24.40 -6.68 21.99
N GLY A 353 23.25 -6.06 21.69
CA GLY A 353 22.74 -5.94 20.32
C GLY A 353 21.81 -7.08 19.91
N ASP A 354 21.45 -7.99 20.82
CA ASP A 354 20.59 -9.13 20.50
C ASP A 354 19.12 -8.73 20.64
N TYR A 355 18.29 -9.14 19.67
CA TYR A 355 16.85 -8.96 19.70
C TYR A 355 16.13 -10.28 19.39
N SER A 356 14.91 -10.42 19.90
CA SER A 356 14.05 -11.57 19.59
C SER A 356 12.58 -11.23 19.82
N VAL A 357 11.72 -11.64 18.89
CA VAL A 357 10.27 -11.38 18.95
C VAL A 357 9.50 -12.63 18.57
N ASN A 358 8.47 -12.95 19.34
CA ASN A 358 7.53 -14.04 19.10
C ASN A 358 6.28 -13.53 18.35
N PHE A 359 5.73 -14.35 17.46
CA PHE A 359 4.57 -14.03 16.61
C PHE A 359 3.29 -14.81 16.96
N ASP A 360 3.23 -15.43 18.14
CA ASP A 360 2.07 -16.20 18.58
C ASP A 360 0.80 -15.33 18.70
N GLY A 361 -0.34 -15.98 18.49
CA GLY A 361 -1.66 -15.38 18.55
C GLY A 361 -2.01 -14.50 17.34
N LEU A 362 -1.14 -14.47 16.32
CA LEU A 362 -1.40 -13.84 15.04
C LEU A 362 -1.89 -14.88 14.02
N TYR A 363 -2.81 -14.45 13.17
CA TYR A 363 -3.42 -15.29 12.15
C TYR A 363 -3.44 -14.54 10.83
N TRP A 364 -3.10 -15.22 9.74
CA TRP A 364 -3.15 -14.63 8.42
C TRP A 364 -4.58 -14.28 8.04
N TRP A 365 -4.79 -13.07 7.54
CA TRP A 365 -6.12 -12.62 7.11
C TRP A 365 -6.66 -13.44 5.93
N ARG A 366 -5.76 -14.03 5.13
CA ARG A 366 -6.09 -14.75 3.88
C ARG A 366 -6.86 -16.05 4.14
N ASP A 367 -6.43 -16.84 5.13
CA ASP A 367 -6.93 -18.20 5.36
C ASP A 367 -7.15 -18.54 6.85
N CYS A 368 -7.00 -17.55 7.73
CA CYS A 368 -7.08 -17.70 9.19
C CYS A 368 -6.10 -18.74 9.78
N SER A 369 -5.06 -19.15 9.04
CA SER A 369 -4.01 -20.01 9.58
C SER A 369 -3.10 -19.20 10.51
N ALA A 370 -2.51 -19.87 11.51
CA ALA A 370 -1.61 -19.21 12.44
C ALA A 370 -0.34 -18.74 11.73
N VAL A 371 0.19 -17.59 12.13
CA VAL A 371 1.50 -17.13 11.69
C VAL A 371 2.56 -18.10 12.22
N ASP A 372 3.35 -18.66 11.32
CA ASP A 372 4.42 -19.63 11.61
C ASP A 372 5.74 -19.17 10.99
N ALA A 373 6.65 -18.66 11.84
CA ALA A 373 8.00 -18.28 11.45
C ALA A 373 8.86 -19.45 10.97
N GLY A 374 8.50 -20.69 11.31
CA GLY A 374 9.16 -21.92 10.87
C GLY A 374 8.68 -22.47 9.53
N HIS A 375 7.64 -21.88 8.94
CA HIS A 375 7.08 -22.39 7.70
C HIS A 375 8.11 -22.32 6.55
N ALA A 376 8.05 -23.29 5.62
CA ALA A 376 8.99 -23.37 4.47
C ALA A 376 9.00 -22.09 3.61
N CYS A 377 7.84 -21.47 3.45
CA CYS A 377 7.65 -20.16 2.81
C CYS A 377 7.85 -18.92 3.69
N SER A 378 8.30 -19.05 4.92
CA SER A 378 8.53 -17.90 5.79
C SER A 378 9.93 -17.33 5.55
N GLN A 379 10.00 -16.03 5.27
CA GLN A 379 11.24 -15.25 5.16
C GLN A 379 11.30 -14.28 6.36
N PRO A 380 12.35 -14.33 7.19
CA PRO A 380 12.56 -13.28 8.18
C PRO A 380 13.05 -12.01 7.50
N SER A 381 12.61 -10.85 7.97
CA SER A 381 13.15 -9.56 7.56
C SER A 381 13.28 -8.66 8.78
N VAL A 382 14.14 -7.65 8.72
CA VAL A 382 14.36 -6.71 9.81
C VAL A 382 14.64 -5.31 9.28
N ASP A 383 14.00 -4.31 9.89
CA ASP A 383 14.25 -2.90 9.64
C ASP A 383 14.90 -2.25 10.86
N TYR A 384 15.87 -1.39 10.57
CA TYR A 384 16.53 -0.54 11.55
C TYR A 384 16.54 0.90 11.06
N TYR A 385 16.12 1.81 11.94
CA TYR A 385 16.18 3.25 11.71
C TYR A 385 17.16 3.86 12.71
N ASN A 386 18.17 4.56 12.22
CA ASN A 386 19.10 5.26 13.10
C ASN A 386 18.42 6.49 13.76
N ALA A 387 19.10 7.13 14.71
CA ALA A 387 18.55 8.27 15.43
C ALA A 387 18.22 9.50 14.55
N ALA A 388 18.74 9.55 13.32
CA ALA A 388 18.44 10.59 12.33
C ALA A 388 17.34 10.17 11.35
N GLY A 389 16.72 9.00 11.51
CA GLY A 389 15.62 8.53 10.66
C GLY A 389 16.06 7.90 9.33
N HIS A 390 17.34 7.57 9.16
CA HIS A 390 17.80 6.83 7.97
C HIS A 390 17.60 5.33 8.15
N HIS A 391 17.14 4.66 7.10
CA HIS A 391 16.64 3.28 7.14
C HIS A 391 17.65 2.29 6.57
N ILE A 392 17.90 1.21 7.29
CA ILE A 392 18.62 0.04 6.78
C ILE A 392 17.72 -1.16 7.02
N TRP A 393 17.40 -1.90 5.97
CA TRP A 393 16.71 -3.18 6.11
C TRP A 393 17.58 -4.33 5.64
N LEU A 394 17.21 -5.51 6.08
CA LEU A 394 17.78 -6.78 5.66
C LEU A 394 16.63 -7.76 5.42
N GLU A 395 16.68 -8.42 4.28
CA GLU A 395 15.84 -9.57 3.99
C GLU A 395 16.65 -10.86 4.18
N GLY A 396 16.04 -11.85 4.84
CA GLY A 396 16.59 -13.19 4.91
C GLY A 396 16.63 -13.85 3.53
N PRO A 397 17.25 -15.04 3.41
CA PRO A 397 17.25 -15.75 2.14
C PRO A 397 15.82 -16.03 1.66
N LEU A 398 15.57 -15.83 0.37
CA LEU A 398 14.28 -16.17 -0.22
C LEU A 398 13.95 -17.65 0.03
N PRO A 399 12.70 -17.97 0.39
CA PRO A 399 12.23 -19.35 0.48
C PRO A 399 12.51 -20.12 -0.80
N GLN A 400 13.06 -21.31 -0.66
CA GLN A 400 13.36 -22.16 -1.81
C GLN A 400 12.08 -22.82 -2.33
N PRO A 401 11.96 -23.06 -3.66
CA PRO A 401 10.91 -23.89 -4.19
C PRO A 401 10.79 -25.23 -3.46
N VAL A 402 9.57 -25.78 -3.39
CA VAL A 402 9.39 -27.16 -2.92
C VAL A 402 10.20 -28.12 -3.78
N GLY A 403 10.72 -29.18 -3.16
CA GLY A 403 11.34 -30.28 -3.88
C GLY A 403 10.29 -31.29 -4.35
N PRO A 404 10.68 -32.28 -5.17
CA PRO A 404 9.80 -33.37 -5.57
C PRO A 404 9.28 -34.11 -4.34
N ASP A 405 8.02 -34.53 -4.39
CA ASP A 405 7.40 -35.31 -3.33
C ASP A 405 7.79 -36.81 -3.39
N GLY A 406 7.04 -37.65 -2.68
CA GLY A 406 7.32 -39.08 -2.54
C GLY A 406 6.78 -39.97 -3.66
N TYR A 407 6.02 -39.43 -4.61
CA TYR A 407 5.35 -40.17 -5.69
C TYR A 407 6.10 -40.10 -7.02
N GLU A 408 6.92 -39.07 -7.17
CA GLU A 408 7.79 -38.81 -8.32
C GLU A 408 8.64 -40.04 -8.72
N ASP A 409 8.74 -40.40 -10.00
CA ASP A 409 8.35 -39.68 -11.24
C ASP A 409 7.04 -40.23 -11.83
N ASP A 410 5.91 -39.58 -11.52
CA ASP A 410 4.56 -39.95 -11.98
C ASP A 410 3.97 -38.98 -13.04
N ASP A 411 4.83 -38.33 -13.82
CA ASP A 411 4.49 -37.41 -14.93
C ASP A 411 3.71 -38.04 -16.11
N VAL A 412 3.47 -39.35 -16.10
CA VAL A 412 2.72 -40.04 -17.14
C VAL A 412 1.85 -41.17 -16.57
N TYR A 413 0.72 -41.43 -17.21
CA TYR A 413 -0.21 -42.48 -16.76
C TYR A 413 0.40 -43.89 -16.62
N THR A 414 1.49 -44.19 -17.34
CA THR A 414 2.19 -45.48 -17.24
C THR A 414 3.07 -45.62 -16.01
N SER A 415 3.47 -44.51 -15.38
CA SER A 415 4.19 -44.46 -14.11
C SER A 415 3.32 -43.98 -12.94
N ALA A 416 2.02 -43.79 -13.17
CA ALA A 416 1.07 -43.28 -12.20
C ALA A 416 1.21 -43.93 -10.82
N SER A 417 1.34 -43.11 -9.78
CA SER A 417 1.41 -43.56 -8.41
C SER A 417 0.08 -44.18 -7.98
N ALA A 418 0.10 -45.22 -7.13
CA ALA A 418 -1.12 -45.87 -6.69
C ALA A 418 -1.77 -45.06 -5.54
N TYR A 419 -3.06 -44.74 -5.66
CA TYR A 419 -3.81 -44.09 -4.59
C TYR A 419 -3.93 -45.01 -3.36
N VAL A 420 -3.41 -44.55 -2.23
CA VAL A 420 -3.35 -45.32 -0.96
C VAL A 420 -4.07 -44.63 0.21
N GLY A 421 -4.83 -43.58 -0.07
CA GLY A 421 -5.42 -42.67 0.92
C GLY A 421 -5.02 -41.23 0.60
N LEU A 422 -5.22 -40.29 1.53
CA LEU A 422 -4.80 -38.89 1.34
C LEU A 422 -3.30 -38.82 0.94
N GLN A 423 -3.02 -38.17 -0.19
CA GLN A 423 -1.66 -38.01 -0.73
C GLN A 423 -1.32 -36.53 -0.78
N SER A 424 -0.18 -36.14 -0.22
CA SER A 424 0.35 -34.79 -0.39
C SER A 424 1.32 -34.77 -1.55
N HIS A 425 1.10 -33.83 -2.47
CA HIS A 425 1.80 -33.69 -3.74
C HIS A 425 2.41 -32.29 -3.87
N THR A 426 3.39 -32.16 -4.75
CA THR A 426 4.09 -30.90 -5.04
C THR A 426 4.19 -30.67 -6.54
N PHE A 427 3.96 -29.44 -7.01
CA PHE A 427 4.39 -29.04 -8.35
C PHE A 427 5.78 -28.39 -8.31
N HIS A 428 6.81 -29.21 -8.20
CA HIS A 428 8.19 -28.79 -7.93
C HIS A 428 8.89 -28.18 -9.15
N VAL A 429 8.43 -28.48 -10.38
CA VAL A 429 8.90 -27.87 -11.63
C VAL A 429 7.74 -27.40 -12.53
N VAL A 430 8.03 -26.61 -13.56
CA VAL A 430 6.99 -26.01 -14.42
C VAL A 430 6.29 -26.98 -15.37
N THR A 431 6.81 -28.20 -15.50
CA THR A 431 6.26 -29.26 -16.36
C THR A 431 5.64 -30.41 -15.57
N ASP A 432 5.62 -30.27 -14.24
CA ASP A 432 5.19 -31.28 -13.29
C ASP A 432 3.69 -31.56 -13.42
N THR A 433 3.33 -32.84 -13.54
CA THR A 433 1.95 -33.32 -13.61
C THR A 433 1.81 -34.63 -12.84
N ASP A 434 0.98 -34.67 -11.82
CA ASP A 434 0.86 -35.88 -11.00
C ASP A 434 -0.18 -36.83 -11.59
N TRP A 435 0.25 -38.03 -12.00
CA TRP A 435 -0.68 -39.10 -12.37
C TRP A 435 -0.90 -40.09 -11.23
N VAL A 436 -2.15 -40.29 -10.86
CA VAL A 436 -2.57 -41.20 -9.78
C VAL A 436 -3.52 -42.26 -10.30
N SER A 437 -3.29 -43.52 -9.94
CA SER A 437 -4.16 -44.65 -10.31
C SER A 437 -4.95 -45.19 -9.12
N PHE A 438 -6.22 -45.53 -9.33
CA PHE A 438 -7.08 -46.10 -8.29
C PHE A 438 -7.99 -47.20 -8.85
N THR A 439 -8.35 -48.19 -8.02
CA THR A 439 -9.14 -49.35 -8.45
C THR A 439 -10.59 -49.24 -8.00
N VAL A 440 -11.52 -49.31 -8.96
CA VAL A 440 -12.96 -49.42 -8.71
C VAL A 440 -13.35 -50.91 -8.62
N PRO A 441 -13.82 -51.40 -7.47
CA PRO A 441 -14.27 -52.78 -7.32
C PRO A 441 -15.63 -53.03 -7.98
N ALA A 442 -15.92 -54.29 -8.30
CA ALA A 442 -17.16 -54.69 -8.97
C ALA A 442 -18.45 -54.29 -8.22
N GLY A 443 -18.40 -54.16 -6.89
CA GLY A 443 -19.54 -53.74 -6.08
C GLY A 443 -19.90 -52.26 -6.20
N ASP A 444 -18.98 -51.43 -6.69
CA ASP A 444 -19.16 -49.99 -6.78
C ASP A 444 -19.59 -49.54 -8.19
N ALA A 445 -19.28 -50.33 -9.23
CA ALA A 445 -19.64 -50.05 -10.61
C ALA A 445 -21.16 -49.90 -10.78
N GLY A 446 -21.59 -48.75 -11.30
CA GLY A 446 -22.97 -48.39 -11.59
C GLY A 446 -23.80 -47.97 -10.37
N SER A 447 -23.20 -47.87 -9.17
CA SER A 447 -23.97 -47.61 -7.94
C SER A 447 -23.30 -46.69 -6.92
N ALA A 448 -21.97 -46.67 -6.85
CA ALA A 448 -21.23 -45.81 -5.94
C ALA A 448 -20.89 -44.47 -6.61
N VAL A 449 -20.94 -43.38 -5.85
CA VAL A 449 -20.46 -42.07 -6.30
C VAL A 449 -19.08 -41.85 -5.72
N TYR A 450 -18.10 -41.56 -6.57
CA TYR A 450 -16.75 -41.17 -6.20
C TYR A 450 -16.65 -39.65 -6.22
N ARG A 451 -15.96 -39.11 -5.22
CA ARG A 451 -15.53 -37.72 -5.13
C ARG A 451 -14.00 -37.72 -5.18
N ILE A 452 -13.46 -37.00 -6.17
CA ILE A 452 -12.03 -36.81 -6.42
C ILE A 452 -11.79 -35.32 -6.26
N GLU A 453 -10.93 -34.92 -5.33
CA GLU A 453 -10.78 -33.52 -4.95
C GLU A 453 -9.33 -33.22 -4.60
N THR A 454 -8.85 -32.06 -5.05
CA THR A 454 -7.65 -31.44 -4.49
C THR A 454 -8.03 -30.58 -3.29
N LEU A 455 -7.20 -30.52 -2.26
CA LEU A 455 -7.48 -29.76 -1.04
C LEU A 455 -6.19 -29.32 -0.35
N ASN A 456 -6.29 -28.49 0.70
CA ASN A 456 -5.14 -27.91 1.40
C ASN A 456 -4.11 -27.25 0.46
N LEU A 457 -4.60 -26.58 -0.59
CA LEU A 457 -3.77 -25.88 -1.56
C LEU A 457 -2.88 -24.83 -0.87
N GLY A 458 -1.60 -24.85 -1.19
CA GLY A 458 -0.67 -23.80 -0.77
C GLY A 458 -1.05 -22.42 -1.33
N TRP A 459 -0.45 -21.37 -0.79
CA TRP A 459 -0.86 -20.01 -1.14
C TRP A 459 -0.55 -19.67 -2.60
N GLY A 460 -1.60 -19.32 -3.37
CA GLY A 460 -1.47 -19.02 -4.79
C GLY A 460 -1.46 -20.26 -5.68
N MET A 461 -1.78 -21.43 -5.14
CA MET A 461 -2.02 -22.64 -5.90
C MET A 461 -3.37 -22.63 -6.58
N ASP A 462 -3.40 -23.32 -7.71
CA ASP A 462 -4.55 -23.48 -8.59
C ASP A 462 -4.33 -24.78 -9.38
N THR A 463 -5.25 -25.74 -9.21
CA THR A 463 -5.12 -27.11 -9.75
C THR A 463 -6.16 -27.35 -10.83
N VAL A 464 -5.90 -28.31 -11.72
CA VAL A 464 -6.90 -28.86 -12.64
C VAL A 464 -6.89 -30.37 -12.54
N LEU A 465 -8.05 -30.98 -12.32
CA LEU A 465 -8.25 -32.41 -12.29
C LEU A 465 -8.75 -32.94 -13.62
N TYR A 466 -8.23 -34.10 -14.01
CA TYR A 466 -8.68 -34.87 -15.16
C TYR A 466 -8.86 -36.34 -14.77
N LEU A 467 -10.05 -36.90 -15.03
CA LEU A 467 -10.34 -38.30 -14.81
C LEU A 467 -10.28 -39.07 -16.14
N TYR A 468 -9.48 -40.13 -16.19
CA TYR A 468 -9.30 -40.98 -17.36
C TYR A 468 -9.81 -42.40 -17.14
N ALA A 469 -10.27 -43.01 -18.24
CA ALA A 469 -10.77 -44.38 -18.26
C ALA A 469 -9.65 -45.43 -18.13
N LEU A 470 -10.04 -46.71 -18.25
CA LEU A 470 -9.19 -47.88 -18.02
C LEU A 470 -7.95 -47.97 -18.93
N ASP A 471 -7.94 -47.25 -20.06
CA ASP A 471 -6.82 -47.20 -21.00
C ASP A 471 -5.80 -46.11 -20.67
N GLY A 472 -6.06 -45.27 -19.66
CA GLY A 472 -5.22 -44.15 -19.23
C GLY A 472 -5.16 -42.97 -20.20
N THR A 473 -5.98 -42.97 -21.27
CA THR A 473 -5.93 -41.93 -22.32
C THR A 473 -7.29 -41.38 -22.71
N THR A 474 -8.37 -42.13 -22.49
CA THR A 474 -9.73 -41.65 -22.72
C THR A 474 -10.19 -40.77 -21.55
N LEU A 475 -10.28 -39.46 -21.77
CA LEU A 475 -10.82 -38.51 -20.79
C LEU A 475 -12.31 -38.77 -20.54
N ILE A 476 -12.68 -38.86 -19.26
CA ILE A 476 -14.05 -39.03 -18.77
C ILE A 476 -14.63 -37.69 -18.33
N ASP A 477 -13.88 -36.96 -17.50
CA ASP A 477 -14.31 -35.70 -16.90
C ASP A 477 -13.10 -34.85 -16.51
N SER A 478 -13.31 -33.54 -16.35
CA SER A 478 -12.27 -32.60 -15.91
C SER A 478 -12.87 -31.43 -15.15
N ASP A 479 -12.15 -30.91 -14.17
CA ASP A 479 -12.60 -29.77 -13.36
C ASP A 479 -11.41 -28.92 -12.89
N ASP A 480 -11.64 -27.62 -12.71
CA ASP A 480 -10.62 -26.59 -12.39
C ASP A 480 -10.89 -26.00 -10.98
N ASP A 481 -12.06 -25.38 -10.80
CA ASP A 481 -12.46 -24.64 -9.58
C ASP A 481 -13.74 -25.19 -8.92
N GLY A 482 -14.01 -26.50 -9.02
CA GLY A 482 -15.21 -27.10 -8.43
C GLY A 482 -15.15 -27.29 -6.91
N GLY A 483 -13.97 -27.19 -6.31
CA GLY A 483 -13.67 -27.38 -4.88
C GLY A 483 -13.68 -26.09 -4.06
N GLU A 484 -13.01 -26.11 -2.90
CA GLU A 484 -12.82 -24.91 -2.06
C GLU A 484 -11.71 -24.01 -2.62
N GLY A 485 -12.02 -22.73 -2.86
CA GLY A 485 -11.03 -21.80 -3.42
C GLY A 485 -10.74 -22.13 -4.88
N SER A 486 -9.46 -22.35 -5.20
CA SER A 486 -8.98 -22.77 -6.53
C SER A 486 -8.66 -24.27 -6.60
N ALA A 487 -9.33 -25.03 -5.75
CA ALA A 487 -9.25 -26.48 -5.76
C ALA A 487 -10.23 -27.06 -6.78
N SER A 488 -9.88 -28.21 -7.32
CA SER A 488 -10.68 -28.92 -8.30
C SER A 488 -11.47 -30.06 -7.65
N LEU A 489 -12.62 -30.38 -8.23
CA LEU A 489 -13.54 -31.40 -7.76
C LEU A 489 -14.25 -32.11 -8.91
N ILE A 490 -14.09 -33.43 -8.97
CA ILE A 490 -14.89 -34.32 -9.83
C ILE A 490 -15.80 -35.20 -8.97
N VAL A 491 -17.09 -35.23 -9.33
CA VAL A 491 -18.09 -36.14 -8.74
C VAL A 491 -18.59 -37.10 -9.82
N TRP A 492 -18.24 -38.36 -9.71
CA TRP A 492 -18.38 -39.32 -10.80
C TRP A 492 -18.94 -40.68 -10.35
N THR A 493 -19.71 -41.33 -11.22
CA THR A 493 -20.21 -42.70 -10.99
C THR A 493 -19.57 -43.66 -11.99
N PRO A 494 -18.71 -44.60 -11.57
CA PRO A 494 -18.09 -45.57 -12.47
C PRO A 494 -19.12 -46.43 -13.18
N VAL A 495 -18.92 -46.65 -14.48
CA VAL A 495 -19.76 -47.59 -15.27
C VAL A 495 -19.15 -48.99 -15.39
N ALA A 496 -17.87 -49.15 -15.03
CA ALA A 496 -17.14 -50.41 -15.08
C ALA A 496 -16.22 -50.57 -13.86
N THR A 497 -15.82 -51.80 -13.58
CA THR A 497 -14.75 -52.11 -12.62
C THR A 497 -13.40 -52.10 -13.32
N GLY A 498 -12.34 -51.73 -12.60
CA GLY A 498 -10.98 -51.68 -13.12
C GLY A 498 -10.17 -50.54 -12.53
N THR A 499 -8.95 -50.37 -13.04
CA THR A 499 -8.06 -49.27 -12.66
C THR A 499 -8.35 -48.05 -13.51
N TYR A 500 -8.70 -46.94 -12.87
CA TYR A 500 -8.87 -45.63 -13.46
C TYR A 500 -7.67 -44.75 -13.10
N TYR A 501 -7.50 -43.65 -13.82
CA TYR A 501 -6.37 -42.73 -13.63
C TYR A 501 -6.90 -41.30 -13.43
N VAL A 502 -6.25 -40.57 -12.54
CA VAL A 502 -6.41 -39.13 -12.34
C VAL A 502 -5.12 -38.47 -12.78
N MET A 503 -5.19 -37.38 -13.51
CA MET A 503 -4.08 -36.47 -13.69
C MET A 503 -4.43 -35.18 -12.96
N VAL A 504 -3.49 -34.67 -12.19
CA VAL A 504 -3.56 -33.31 -11.64
C VAL A 504 -2.48 -32.49 -12.33
N GLU A 505 -2.85 -31.32 -12.83
CA GLU A 505 -1.87 -30.37 -13.35
C GLU A 505 -2.11 -28.98 -12.75
N PRO A 506 -1.10 -28.11 -12.74
CA PRO A 506 -1.29 -26.71 -12.38
C PRO A 506 -2.10 -25.97 -13.47
N TYR A 507 -3.08 -25.14 -13.09
CA TYR A 507 -3.87 -24.33 -14.05
C TYR A 507 -3.00 -23.50 -15.00
N SER A 508 -1.89 -23.00 -14.47
CA SER A 508 -0.90 -22.30 -15.27
C SER A 508 0.49 -22.59 -14.76
N SER A 509 1.50 -22.24 -15.57
CA SER A 509 2.88 -22.21 -15.09
C SER A 509 3.03 -21.38 -13.81
N GLY A 510 2.05 -20.50 -13.50
CA GLY A 510 1.76 -19.72 -12.29
C GLY A 510 1.60 -20.49 -10.98
N SER A 511 1.38 -21.80 -11.03
CA SER A 511 1.06 -22.59 -9.84
C SER A 511 2.12 -23.64 -9.54
N THR A 512 3.37 -23.35 -9.91
CA THR A 512 4.50 -24.30 -9.82
C THR A 512 5.80 -23.65 -9.36
N ALA A 513 6.75 -24.47 -8.92
CA ALA A 513 8.14 -24.10 -8.68
C ALA A 513 8.33 -22.95 -7.67
N TYR A 514 7.51 -22.91 -6.61
CA TYR A 514 7.69 -22.02 -5.47
C TYR A 514 7.47 -22.78 -4.15
N CYS A 515 7.82 -22.17 -3.03
CA CYS A 515 7.90 -22.83 -1.72
C CYS A 515 6.58 -23.40 -1.18
N ASP A 516 5.44 -23.01 -1.77
CA ASP A 516 4.08 -23.42 -1.38
C ASP A 516 3.36 -24.10 -2.55
N ALA A 517 4.09 -24.58 -3.56
CA ALA A 517 3.51 -25.27 -4.70
C ALA A 517 3.05 -26.68 -4.31
N VAL A 518 2.11 -26.78 -3.37
CA VAL A 518 1.68 -28.02 -2.71
C VAL A 518 0.17 -28.14 -2.73
N TYR A 519 -0.31 -29.38 -2.75
CA TYR A 519 -1.72 -29.69 -2.57
C TYR A 519 -1.88 -31.12 -2.03
N ASP A 520 -3.04 -31.43 -1.47
CA ASP A 520 -3.42 -32.80 -1.13
C ASP A 520 -4.44 -33.33 -2.15
N LEU A 521 -4.36 -34.61 -2.50
CA LEU A 521 -5.35 -35.34 -3.30
C LEU A 521 -6.14 -36.32 -2.44
N GLU A 522 -7.47 -36.21 -2.48
CA GLU A 522 -8.38 -37.17 -1.86
C GLU A 522 -9.33 -37.80 -2.88
N ILE A 523 -9.43 -39.14 -2.85
CA ILE A 523 -10.38 -39.93 -3.63
C ILE A 523 -11.19 -40.77 -2.66
N PHE A 524 -12.49 -40.49 -2.55
CA PHE A 524 -13.36 -41.21 -1.64
C PHE A 524 -14.74 -41.52 -2.23
N ILE A 525 -15.38 -42.53 -1.66
CA ILE A 525 -16.73 -42.95 -2.05
C ILE A 525 -17.75 -42.26 -1.15
N VAL A 526 -18.68 -41.53 -1.76
CA VAL A 526 -19.83 -40.93 -1.09
C VAL A 526 -20.89 -42.00 -0.87
N ARG A 527 -20.85 -42.68 0.29
CA ARG A 527 -21.82 -43.73 0.65
C ARG A 527 -23.06 -43.20 1.38
N ALA A 528 -22.99 -41.99 1.97
CA ALA A 528 -24.11 -41.25 2.54
C ALA A 528 -23.71 -39.80 2.84
N HIS A 529 -24.67 -38.86 2.77
CA HIS A 529 -24.52 -37.55 3.40
C HIS A 529 -24.81 -37.69 4.90
N ILE A 530 -23.78 -37.57 5.74
CA ILE A 530 -23.96 -37.52 7.20
C ILE A 530 -24.15 -36.05 7.59
N TYR A 531 -25.40 -35.63 7.79
CA TYR A 531 -25.68 -34.36 8.44
C TYR A 531 -25.43 -34.52 9.95
N LEU A 532 -24.28 -34.07 10.44
CA LEU A 532 -24.07 -33.93 11.88
C LEU A 532 -24.89 -32.73 12.39
N PRO A 533 -25.86 -32.91 13.30
CA PRO A 533 -26.55 -31.79 13.91
C PRO A 533 -25.58 -31.00 14.79
N LEU A 534 -25.40 -29.72 14.48
CA LEU A 534 -24.71 -28.78 15.38
C LEU A 534 -25.62 -28.52 16.59
N VAL A 535 -25.29 -29.11 17.74
CA VAL A 535 -25.97 -28.83 19.01
C VAL A 535 -25.23 -27.71 19.73
N ILE A 536 -25.65 -26.46 19.51
CA ILE A 536 -25.19 -25.31 20.29
C ILE A 536 -25.89 -25.37 21.65
N ARG A 537 -25.14 -25.61 22.73
CA ARG A 537 -25.63 -25.37 24.09
C ARG A 537 -25.47 -23.87 24.39
N ASN A 538 -26.59 -23.16 24.53
CA ASN A 538 -26.58 -21.82 25.13
C ASN A 538 -26.09 -21.96 26.58
N GLY A 539 -24.89 -21.43 26.86
CA GLY A 539 -24.34 -21.22 28.19
C GLY A 539 -24.48 -19.77 28.59
#